data_AF-A0A8H7N7R9-F1
#
_entry.id   AF-A0A8H7N7R9-F1
#
_cell.length_a   1.000
_cell.length_b   1.000
_cell.length_c   1.000
_cell.angle_alpha   90.00
_cell.angle_beta   90.00
_cell.angle_gamma   90.00
#
_symmetry.space_group_name_H-M   'P 1'
#
loop_
_entity.id
_entity.type
_entity.pdbx_description
1 polymer ?
#
loop_
_entity_poly.entity_id
_entity_poly.type
_entity_poly.pdbx_seq_one_letter_code
_entity_poly.pdbx_strand_id
1 'polypeptide(L)'
;MEEAEELCDAKTPEEVAFEAADLIYFALTKAVGSGVSLADIEANLTAKSLKVKRRTGNAKGKWAEKEGIKTDAPAPAKPASAVDSTNEKIVMQKIDSSQTSEAELLEKLKRPSQKSPDAILKIIHPIIEEVRKGGDKAVLSYTHKFEKATSLTSPVLKAPFPKELMDLSPETIKAIDTSFENIKRFHSAQAEEKPLRVETMPGVVCSRFSRPIERVGLYIPGGTAVLPSTALMLGVPAMVAGCKKVVFASPPRSDGRVTPEIVYVAHKVGAESIVLAGGAQAVAAMAYGTESVTKVDKILGPGNQFVTAAKMHVSNDTNAGVGIDMPAGPSEVLVVADKDANPAFVASDLLSQAEHGVDSQVILLAIDLNEQQLQAIDDEVHNQALALPRVDIVRGSIKHSVTVLVKTLDEAMRISNEYAPEHLILQIKDAEKVVDKVMNAGSVFIGEWTPRVSVIILPESITPCLRTVSPSSTLESTWDLS
;
A
#
# COMPACT_ATOMS: atom_id res chain seq x y z
N MET A 1 42.77 -16.78 23.82
CA MET A 1 41.68 -17.55 24.46
C MET A 1 41.31 -16.83 25.75
N GLU A 2 42.32 -16.38 26.51
CA GLU A 2 42.21 -15.43 27.64
C GLU A 2 41.21 -14.28 27.39
N GLU A 3 41.46 -13.38 26.44
CA GLU A 3 40.55 -12.25 26.09
C GLU A 3 39.09 -12.66 25.79
N ALA A 4 38.88 -13.87 25.25
CA ALA A 4 37.54 -14.37 24.94
C ALA A 4 36.85 -14.95 26.18
N GLU A 5 37.63 -15.48 27.13
CA GLU A 5 37.15 -15.94 28.44
C GLU A 5 36.83 -14.72 29.33
N GLU A 6 37.69 -13.69 29.33
CA GLU A 6 37.47 -12.44 30.05
C GLU A 6 36.19 -11.71 29.59
N LEU A 7 35.95 -11.65 28.27
CA LEU A 7 34.67 -11.15 27.73
C LEU A 7 33.45 -11.99 28.17
N CYS A 8 33.60 -13.31 28.33
CA CYS A 8 32.51 -14.15 28.79
C CYS A 8 32.20 -13.96 30.29
N ASP A 9 33.21 -13.59 31.07
CA ASP A 9 33.11 -13.44 32.52
C ASP A 9 32.76 -12.00 32.98
N ALA A 10 32.79 -11.02 32.06
CA ALA A 10 32.43 -9.62 32.30
C ALA A 10 30.95 -9.47 32.75
N LYS A 11 30.71 -8.63 33.77
CA LYS A 11 29.39 -8.53 34.44
C LYS A 11 28.70 -7.19 34.31
N THR A 12 29.45 -6.14 33.97
CA THR A 12 28.90 -4.79 33.75
C THR A 12 28.98 -4.38 32.28
N PRO A 13 28.09 -3.49 31.79
CA PRO A 13 28.15 -2.99 30.41
C PRO A 13 29.51 -2.36 30.06
N GLU A 14 30.14 -1.68 31.02
CA GLU A 14 31.44 -1.06 30.86
C GLU A 14 32.57 -2.10 30.72
N GLU A 15 32.57 -3.15 31.54
CA GLU A 15 33.50 -4.29 31.40
C GLU A 15 33.28 -5.02 30.07
N VAL A 16 32.03 -5.31 29.70
CA VAL A 16 31.73 -5.99 28.43
C VAL A 16 32.23 -5.18 27.24
N ALA A 17 32.06 -3.86 27.26
CA ALA A 17 32.56 -3.01 26.19
C ALA A 17 34.09 -2.98 26.12
N PHE A 18 34.76 -2.97 27.28
CA PHE A 18 36.22 -2.97 27.38
C PHE A 18 36.82 -4.30 26.89
N GLU A 19 36.39 -5.43 27.45
CA GLU A 19 36.89 -6.75 27.07
C GLU A 19 36.55 -7.11 25.61
N ALA A 20 35.41 -6.63 25.10
CA ALA A 20 35.07 -6.83 23.69
C ALA A 20 36.01 -6.05 22.76
N ALA A 21 36.44 -4.85 23.16
CA ALA A 21 37.37 -4.05 22.38
C ALA A 21 38.75 -4.72 22.30
N ASP A 22 39.25 -5.28 23.41
CA ASP A 22 40.54 -5.97 23.44
C ASP A 22 40.51 -7.27 22.63
N LEU A 23 39.45 -8.07 22.75
CA LEU A 23 39.27 -9.26 21.91
C LEU A 23 39.24 -8.90 20.41
N ILE A 24 38.53 -7.84 20.03
CA ILE A 24 38.45 -7.39 18.62
C ILE A 24 39.81 -6.86 18.16
N TYR A 25 40.52 -6.10 18.99
CA TYR A 25 41.83 -5.56 18.67
C TYR A 25 42.83 -6.66 18.33
N PHE A 26 42.98 -7.68 19.19
CA PHE A 26 43.90 -8.78 18.92
C PHE A 26 43.48 -9.63 17.72
N ALA A 27 42.17 -9.86 17.53
CA ALA A 27 41.66 -10.56 16.35
C ALA A 27 41.99 -9.82 15.05
N LEU A 28 41.80 -8.50 15.02
CA LEU A 28 42.14 -7.66 13.86
C LEU A 28 43.64 -7.60 13.62
N THR A 29 44.45 -7.54 14.67
CA THR A 29 45.91 -7.54 14.56
C THR A 29 46.42 -8.83 13.90
N LYS A 30 45.84 -9.98 14.28
CA LYS A 30 46.14 -11.27 13.65
C LYS A 30 45.66 -11.34 12.20
N ALA A 31 44.49 -10.78 11.90
CA ALA A 31 43.93 -10.73 10.55
C ALA A 31 44.83 -9.91 9.61
N VAL A 32 45.21 -8.70 10.04
CA VAL A 32 46.12 -7.84 9.27
C VAL A 32 47.48 -8.50 9.08
N GLY A 33 48.05 -9.12 10.13
CA GLY A 33 49.30 -9.89 10.04
C GLY A 33 49.22 -11.12 9.13
N SER A 34 48.01 -11.53 8.74
CA SER A 34 47.75 -12.65 7.81
C SER A 34 47.26 -12.17 6.44
N GLY A 35 47.32 -10.86 6.16
CA GLY A 35 46.88 -10.26 4.90
C GLY A 35 45.36 -10.19 4.70
N VAL A 36 44.57 -10.34 5.77
CA VAL A 36 43.11 -10.28 5.75
C VAL A 36 42.65 -8.89 6.13
N SER A 37 41.87 -8.24 5.27
CA SER A 37 41.32 -6.91 5.51
C SER A 37 40.02 -6.94 6.32
N LEU A 38 39.62 -5.80 6.87
CA LEU A 38 38.33 -5.68 7.55
C LEU A 38 37.15 -5.95 6.59
N ALA A 39 37.28 -5.56 5.32
CA ALA A 39 36.28 -5.84 4.29
C ALA A 39 36.12 -7.35 4.02
N ASP A 40 37.20 -8.14 4.11
CA ASP A 40 37.13 -9.60 3.97
C ASP A 40 36.38 -10.26 5.14
N ILE A 41 36.57 -9.70 6.35
CA ILE A 41 35.85 -10.12 7.55
C ILE A 41 34.37 -9.74 7.44
N GLU A 42 34.06 -8.53 6.99
CA GLU A 42 32.70 -8.04 6.78
C GLU A 42 31.96 -8.86 5.71
N ALA A 43 32.60 -9.16 4.59
CA ALA A 43 32.04 -10.03 3.56
C ALA A 43 31.71 -11.43 4.13
N ASN A 44 32.59 -11.97 4.97
CA ASN A 44 32.36 -13.25 5.66
C ASN A 44 31.23 -13.16 6.70
N LEU A 45 31.13 -12.07 7.45
CA LEU A 45 30.06 -11.85 8.43
C LEU A 45 28.72 -11.65 7.72
N THR A 46 28.68 -10.91 6.62
CA THR A 46 27.51 -10.73 5.76
C THR A 46 27.05 -12.08 5.20
N ALA A 47 27.97 -12.87 4.63
CA ALA A 47 27.69 -14.22 4.16
C ALA A 47 27.18 -15.16 5.26
N LYS A 48 27.66 -14.99 6.51
CA LYS A 48 27.19 -15.77 7.67
C LYS A 48 25.85 -15.27 8.20
N SER A 49 25.58 -13.95 8.15
CA SER A 49 24.32 -13.32 8.57
C SER A 49 23.15 -13.76 7.70
N LEU A 50 23.40 -13.97 6.41
CA LEU A 50 22.45 -14.56 5.44
C LEU A 50 22.06 -16.01 5.77
N LYS A 51 22.78 -16.69 6.68
CA LYS A 51 22.50 -18.06 7.15
C LYS A 51 21.94 -18.14 8.57
N VAL A 52 21.65 -17.04 9.26
CA VAL A 52 21.17 -17.09 10.65
C VAL A 52 19.64 -17.15 10.70
N LYS A 53 19.07 -18.37 10.67
CA LYS A 53 18.00 -18.69 11.63
C LYS A 53 18.70 -18.91 12.97
N ARG A 54 18.24 -18.22 14.02
CA ARG A 54 18.76 -18.24 15.40
C ARG A 54 19.42 -19.60 15.68
N ARG A 55 20.77 -19.63 15.75
CA ARG A 55 21.50 -20.86 16.10
C ARG A 55 20.92 -21.34 17.42
N THR A 56 20.33 -22.53 17.46
CA THR A 56 20.20 -23.25 18.72
C THR A 56 21.64 -23.41 19.23
N GLY A 57 21.89 -22.96 20.46
CA GLY A 57 23.22 -22.91 21.08
C GLY A 57 23.81 -24.31 21.30
N ASN A 58 24.13 -25.01 20.22
CA ASN A 58 24.78 -26.30 20.26
C ASN A 58 26.27 -26.06 20.02
N ALA A 59 27.06 -26.29 21.06
CA ALA A 59 28.52 -26.32 20.97
C ALA A 59 28.96 -27.30 19.87
N LYS A 60 30.03 -26.97 19.13
CA LYS A 60 30.58 -27.87 18.10
C LYS A 60 31.00 -29.21 18.74
N GLY A 61 30.77 -30.32 18.03
CA GLY A 61 30.80 -31.71 18.53
C GLY A 61 32.03 -32.15 19.35
N LYS A 62 33.20 -31.50 19.25
CA LYS A 62 34.33 -31.79 20.13
C LYS A 62 34.08 -31.48 21.62
N TRP A 63 33.09 -30.61 21.92
CA TRP A 63 32.71 -30.25 23.29
C TRP A 63 31.47 -31.00 23.80
N ALA A 64 30.63 -31.52 22.89
CA ALA A 64 29.40 -32.24 23.25
C ALA A 64 29.64 -33.71 23.65
N GLU A 65 30.68 -34.36 23.09
CA GLU A 65 31.04 -35.74 23.44
C GLU A 65 31.61 -35.88 24.86
N LYS A 66 32.20 -34.81 25.41
CA LYS A 66 32.72 -34.79 26.79
C LYS A 66 31.61 -34.77 27.85
N GLU A 67 30.40 -34.33 27.47
CA GLU A 67 29.25 -34.10 28.35
C GLU A 67 28.06 -35.05 28.06
N GLY A 68 28.23 -36.06 27.18
CA GLY A 68 27.30 -37.19 27.07
C GLY A 68 25.94 -36.95 26.40
N ILE A 69 25.76 -35.90 25.59
CA ILE A 69 24.45 -35.54 25.01
C ILE A 69 24.26 -36.19 23.62
N LYS A 70 23.24 -37.06 23.47
CA LYS A 70 22.80 -37.61 22.17
C LYS A 70 21.70 -36.74 21.55
N THR A 71 21.78 -36.48 20.24
CA THR A 71 20.80 -35.67 19.50
C THR A 71 20.21 -36.47 18.34
N ASP A 72 19.01 -37.02 18.54
CA ASP A 72 18.17 -37.54 17.46
C ASP A 72 16.82 -36.80 17.49
N ALA A 73 16.59 -35.93 16.51
CA ALA A 73 15.27 -35.38 16.21
C ALA A 73 15.08 -35.22 14.70
N PRO A 74 13.88 -35.49 14.14
CA PRO A 74 13.67 -35.57 12.70
C PRO A 74 13.67 -34.19 12.03
N ALA A 75 14.23 -34.12 10.82
CA ALA A 75 14.37 -32.87 10.07
C ALA A 75 13.01 -32.29 9.63
N PRO A 76 12.77 -30.98 9.82
CA PRO A 76 11.64 -30.28 9.20
C PRO A 76 11.89 -30.03 7.71
N ALA A 77 10.81 -30.03 6.93
CA ALA A 77 10.81 -29.87 5.47
C ALA A 77 11.54 -28.59 5.00
N LYS A 78 12.32 -28.73 3.91
CA LYS A 78 13.10 -27.64 3.29
C LYS A 78 12.19 -26.51 2.79
N PRO A 79 12.44 -25.24 3.16
CA PRO A 79 11.97 -24.10 2.39
C PRO A 79 12.68 -24.05 1.04
N ALA A 80 11.97 -23.68 -0.02
CA ALA A 80 12.50 -23.47 -1.35
C ALA A 80 13.71 -22.51 -1.33
N SER A 81 14.75 -22.87 -2.08
CA SER A 81 16.01 -22.13 -2.21
C SER A 81 15.79 -20.73 -2.77
N ALA A 82 16.40 -19.73 -2.12
CA ALA A 82 16.61 -18.42 -2.72
C ALA A 82 17.58 -18.59 -3.91
N VAL A 83 17.07 -18.34 -5.10
CA VAL A 83 17.85 -18.27 -6.35
C VAL A 83 18.54 -16.90 -6.41
N ASP A 84 19.79 -16.88 -6.86
CA ASP A 84 20.53 -15.69 -7.30
C ASP A 84 19.68 -14.87 -8.29
N SER A 85 18.94 -13.87 -7.81
CA SER A 85 17.92 -13.15 -8.59
C SER A 85 18.37 -11.77 -9.11
N THR A 86 19.65 -11.43 -8.96
CA THR A 86 20.16 -10.12 -9.40
C THR A 86 20.38 -10.03 -10.91
N ASN A 87 20.41 -11.16 -11.64
CA ASN A 87 20.69 -11.21 -13.09
C ASN A 87 19.52 -11.70 -13.96
N GLU A 88 18.34 -11.99 -13.40
CA GLU A 88 17.19 -12.41 -14.19
C GLU A 88 16.50 -11.21 -14.86
N LYS A 89 16.14 -11.36 -16.13
CA LYS A 89 15.40 -10.33 -16.87
C LYS A 89 14.03 -10.12 -16.23
N ILE A 90 13.67 -8.86 -15.97
CA ILE A 90 12.39 -8.49 -15.38
C ILE A 90 11.36 -8.42 -16.52
N VAL A 91 10.64 -9.52 -16.72
CA VAL A 91 9.60 -9.65 -17.76
C VAL A 91 8.37 -10.33 -17.19
N MET A 92 7.21 -10.04 -17.77
CA MET A 92 5.94 -10.66 -17.37
C MET A 92 5.75 -12.02 -18.07
N GLN A 93 4.98 -12.91 -17.44
CA GLN A 93 4.59 -14.15 -18.11
C GLN A 93 3.68 -13.83 -19.31
N LYS A 94 3.99 -14.40 -20.48
CA LYS A 94 3.14 -14.27 -21.69
C LYS A 94 2.17 -15.43 -21.82
N ILE A 95 0.95 -15.14 -22.25
CA ILE A 95 -0.14 -16.09 -22.49
C ILE A 95 -0.78 -15.74 -23.83
N ASP A 96 -0.91 -16.71 -24.73
CA ASP A 96 -1.67 -16.53 -25.97
C ASP A 96 -3.10 -17.06 -25.74
N SER A 97 -4.10 -16.18 -25.80
CA SER A 97 -5.50 -16.53 -25.56
C SER A 97 -6.04 -17.53 -26.58
N SER A 98 -5.48 -17.55 -27.80
CA SER A 98 -5.89 -18.49 -28.86
C SER A 98 -5.39 -19.92 -28.65
N GLN A 99 -4.39 -20.10 -27.78
CA GLN A 99 -3.75 -21.39 -27.48
C GLN A 99 -4.06 -21.90 -26.07
N THR A 100 -4.77 -21.10 -25.26
CA THR A 100 -4.99 -21.34 -23.84
C THR A 100 -6.49 -21.53 -23.59
N SER A 101 -6.86 -22.48 -22.72
CA SER A 101 -8.27 -22.64 -22.35
C SER A 101 -8.75 -21.48 -21.48
N GLU A 102 -10.04 -21.14 -21.53
CA GLU A 102 -10.62 -20.07 -20.70
C GLU A 102 -10.33 -20.29 -19.20
N ALA A 103 -10.43 -21.53 -18.72
CA ALA A 103 -10.16 -21.86 -17.32
C ALA A 103 -8.70 -21.60 -16.93
N GLU A 104 -7.74 -21.88 -17.82
CA GLU A 104 -6.32 -21.63 -17.58
C GLU A 104 -5.99 -20.14 -17.63
N LEU A 105 -6.59 -19.39 -18.56
CA LEU A 105 -6.48 -17.94 -18.63
C LEU A 105 -6.97 -17.30 -17.32
N LEU A 106 -8.17 -17.68 -16.85
CA LEU A 106 -8.73 -17.16 -15.60
C LEU A 106 -7.90 -17.54 -14.37
N GLU A 107 -7.28 -18.72 -14.34
CA GLU A 107 -6.39 -19.11 -13.26
C GLU A 107 -5.12 -18.25 -13.22
N LYS A 108 -4.58 -17.88 -14.39
CA LYS A 108 -3.42 -16.99 -14.49
C LYS A 108 -3.73 -15.53 -14.17
N LEU A 109 -4.98 -15.12 -14.38
CA LEU A 109 -5.49 -13.80 -14.01
C LEU A 109 -5.98 -13.75 -12.56
N LYS A 110 -5.86 -14.83 -11.78
CA LYS A 110 -6.17 -14.74 -10.34
C LYS A 110 -5.24 -13.75 -9.66
N ARG A 111 -5.85 -12.94 -8.80
CA ARG A 111 -5.14 -12.00 -7.95
C ARG A 111 -4.24 -12.74 -6.97
N PRO A 112 -3.04 -12.22 -6.67
CA PRO A 112 -2.16 -12.81 -5.67
C PRO A 112 -2.89 -12.91 -4.33
N SER A 113 -2.90 -14.11 -3.76
CA SER A 113 -3.64 -14.41 -2.54
C SER A 113 -3.08 -13.61 -1.36
N GLN A 114 -3.92 -12.80 -0.72
CA GLN A 114 -3.59 -12.21 0.57
C GLN A 114 -3.50 -13.32 1.63
N LYS A 115 -2.71 -13.11 2.70
CA LYS A 115 -2.65 -14.04 3.84
C LYS A 115 -4.06 -14.39 4.31
N SER A 116 -4.25 -15.60 4.85
CA SER A 116 -5.54 -16.04 5.40
C SER A 116 -6.18 -14.94 6.25
N PRO A 117 -7.40 -14.47 5.91
CA PRO A 117 -8.09 -13.41 6.64
C PRO A 117 -8.13 -13.66 8.17
N ASP A 118 -8.30 -14.92 8.58
CA ASP A 118 -8.31 -15.34 9.98
C ASP A 118 -6.99 -15.05 10.70
N ALA A 119 -5.85 -15.20 10.01
CA ALA A 119 -4.55 -14.92 10.60
C ALA A 119 -4.35 -13.43 10.86
N ILE A 120 -4.82 -12.58 9.94
CA ILE A 120 -4.75 -11.11 10.10
C ILE A 120 -5.70 -10.67 11.22
N LEU A 121 -6.93 -11.20 11.24
CA LEU A 121 -7.92 -10.90 12.28
C LEU A 121 -7.40 -11.21 13.69
N LYS A 122 -6.71 -12.35 13.88
CA LYS A 122 -6.07 -12.71 15.16
C LYS A 122 -5.00 -11.70 15.61
N ILE A 123 -4.36 -11.01 14.67
CA ILE A 123 -3.34 -9.99 14.97
C ILE A 123 -4.00 -8.66 15.31
N ILE A 124 -5.03 -8.24 14.58
CA ILE A 124 -5.64 -6.92 14.75
C ILE A 124 -6.68 -6.86 15.87
N HIS A 125 -7.36 -7.95 16.18
CA HIS A 125 -8.44 -7.95 17.16
C HIS A 125 -7.98 -7.53 18.57
N PRO A 126 -6.83 -8.00 19.10
CA PRO A 126 -6.29 -7.50 20.37
C PRO A 126 -6.02 -5.99 20.35
N ILE A 127 -5.50 -5.47 19.24
CA ILE A 127 -5.20 -4.03 19.08
C ILE A 127 -6.49 -3.22 19.18
N ILE A 128 -7.54 -3.65 18.47
CA ILE A 128 -8.84 -2.98 18.46
C ILE A 128 -9.46 -2.99 19.86
N GLU A 129 -9.45 -4.14 20.54
CA GLU A 129 -9.99 -4.29 21.89
C GLU A 129 -9.25 -3.46 22.94
N GLU A 130 -7.92 -3.36 22.82
CA GLU A 130 -7.11 -2.53 23.69
C GLU A 130 -7.37 -1.04 23.47
N VAL A 131 -7.52 -0.58 22.22
CA VAL A 131 -7.91 0.81 21.94
C VAL A 131 -9.31 1.11 22.47
N ARG A 132 -10.25 0.19 22.30
CA ARG A 132 -11.62 0.35 22.81
C ARG A 132 -11.68 0.48 24.34
N LYS A 133 -10.82 -0.24 25.07
CA LYS A 133 -10.80 -0.23 26.55
C LYS A 133 -9.87 0.84 27.13
N GLY A 134 -8.76 1.11 26.45
CA GLY A 134 -7.64 1.91 26.94
C GLY A 134 -7.50 3.29 26.29
N GLY A 135 -8.35 3.63 25.32
CA GLY A 135 -8.42 4.96 24.72
C GLY A 135 -7.09 5.47 24.20
N ASP A 136 -6.80 6.74 24.45
CA ASP A 136 -5.60 7.46 24.01
C ASP A 136 -4.30 6.75 24.43
N LYS A 137 -4.30 6.15 25.63
CA LYS A 137 -3.12 5.45 26.16
C LYS A 137 -2.77 4.24 25.30
N ALA A 138 -3.78 3.49 24.87
CA ALA A 138 -3.57 2.33 24.00
C ALA A 138 -3.09 2.77 22.61
N VAL A 139 -3.69 3.82 22.03
CA VAL A 139 -3.25 4.38 20.74
C VAL A 139 -1.78 4.79 20.82
N LEU A 140 -1.39 5.57 21.83
CA LEU A 140 -0.01 5.99 22.03
C LEU A 140 0.95 4.81 22.22
N SER A 141 0.55 3.80 22.99
CA SER A 141 1.38 2.61 23.22
C SER A 141 1.69 1.88 21.90
N TYR A 142 0.70 1.74 21.03
CA TYR A 142 0.91 1.16 19.71
C TYR A 142 1.72 2.06 18.78
N THR A 143 1.48 3.38 18.82
CA THR A 143 2.27 4.35 18.05
C THR A 143 3.75 4.34 18.45
N HIS A 144 4.04 4.24 19.75
CA HIS A 144 5.40 4.09 20.26
C HIS A 144 6.06 2.78 19.82
N LYS A 145 5.26 1.71 19.73
CA LYS A 145 5.74 0.38 19.36
C LYS A 145 6.03 0.25 17.86
N PHE A 146 5.14 0.73 17.00
CA PHE A 146 5.22 0.50 15.56
C PHE A 146 5.94 1.64 14.83
N GLU A 147 5.57 2.89 15.10
CA GLU A 147 6.16 4.08 14.48
C GLU A 147 7.40 4.60 15.23
N LYS A 148 7.72 4.06 16.41
CA LYS A 148 8.85 4.46 17.27
C LYS A 148 8.80 5.92 17.73
N ALA A 149 7.63 6.55 17.66
CA ALA A 149 7.41 7.95 18.02
C ALA A 149 7.24 8.16 19.53
N THR A 150 8.24 7.76 20.32
CA THR A 150 8.16 7.71 21.79
C THR A 150 8.05 9.09 22.47
N SER A 151 8.34 10.17 21.75
CA SER A 151 8.18 11.55 22.22
C SER A 151 6.71 12.01 22.26
N LEU A 152 5.80 11.31 21.56
CA LEU A 152 4.39 11.71 21.51
C LEU A 152 3.68 11.48 22.84
N THR A 153 3.05 12.53 23.35
CA THR A 153 2.26 12.54 24.58
C THR A 153 0.75 12.65 24.32
N SER A 154 0.36 12.95 23.08
CA SER A 154 -1.04 12.98 22.62
C SER A 154 -1.15 12.25 21.30
N PRO A 155 -2.19 11.41 21.09
CA PRO A 155 -2.40 10.72 19.83
C PRO A 155 -3.06 11.62 18.78
N VAL A 156 -3.32 12.90 19.07
CA VAL A 156 -4.07 13.80 18.18
C VAL A 156 -3.42 15.17 18.11
N LEU A 157 -3.29 15.69 16.89
CA LEU A 157 -3.04 17.10 16.60
C LEU A 157 -4.37 17.76 16.22
N LYS A 158 -4.81 18.79 16.96
CA LYS A 158 -6.10 19.48 16.71
C LYS A 158 -5.90 20.79 15.96
N ALA A 159 -6.92 21.19 15.18
CA ALA A 159 -6.98 22.51 14.58
C ALA A 159 -7.17 23.62 15.65
N PRO A 160 -6.70 24.86 15.42
CA PRO A 160 -5.95 25.32 14.25
C PRO A 160 -4.52 24.73 14.22
N PHE A 161 -4.09 24.28 13.04
CA PHE A 161 -2.76 23.68 12.87
C PHE A 161 -1.67 24.77 12.87
N PRO A 162 -0.58 24.59 13.65
CA PRO A 162 0.53 25.54 13.67
C PRO A 162 1.20 25.69 12.30
N LYS A 163 1.60 26.92 11.94
CA LYS A 163 2.18 27.22 10.62
C LYS A 163 3.53 26.54 10.40
N GLU A 164 4.30 26.39 11.46
CA GLU A 164 5.58 25.68 11.48
C GLU A 164 5.47 24.19 11.11
N LEU A 165 4.27 23.61 11.22
CA LEU A 165 4.01 22.23 10.78
C LEU A 165 3.63 22.15 9.30
N MET A 166 3.51 23.29 8.61
CA MET A 166 3.16 23.39 7.18
C MET A 166 4.30 24.03 6.37
N ASP A 167 5.54 23.89 6.83
CA ASP A 167 6.71 24.40 6.13
C ASP A 167 6.97 23.60 4.84
N LEU A 168 6.67 24.22 3.71
CA LEU A 168 6.70 23.64 2.37
C LEU A 168 7.29 24.65 1.39
N SER A 169 7.98 24.14 0.35
CA SER A 169 8.46 25.01 -0.72
C SER A 169 7.27 25.62 -1.49
N PRO A 170 7.44 26.82 -2.09
CA PRO A 170 6.40 27.42 -2.94
C PRO A 170 5.98 26.51 -4.11
N GLU A 171 6.89 25.70 -4.63
CA GLU A 171 6.63 24.76 -5.72
C GLU A 171 5.72 23.62 -5.26
N THR A 172 5.99 23.03 -4.09
CA THR A 172 5.14 21.98 -3.50
C THR A 172 3.75 22.52 -3.16
N ILE A 173 3.66 23.73 -2.59
CA ILE A 173 2.37 24.39 -2.33
C ILE A 173 1.59 24.56 -3.62
N LYS A 174 2.22 25.09 -4.68
CA LYS A 174 1.59 25.28 -5.98
C LYS A 174 1.09 23.97 -6.59
N ALA A 175 1.85 22.88 -6.46
CA ALA A 175 1.45 21.56 -6.94
C ALA A 175 0.22 21.03 -6.18
N ILE A 176 0.24 21.09 -4.84
CA ILE A 176 -0.88 20.68 -3.99
C ILE A 176 -2.13 21.52 -4.30
N ASP A 177 -1.97 22.83 -4.44
CA ASP A 177 -3.07 23.74 -4.74
C ASP A 177 -3.68 23.47 -6.12
N THR A 178 -2.85 23.16 -7.12
CA THR A 178 -3.33 22.79 -8.47
C THR A 178 -4.14 21.49 -8.42
N SER A 179 -3.62 20.44 -7.76
CA SER A 179 -4.35 19.19 -7.56
C SER A 179 -5.67 19.43 -6.80
N PHE A 180 -5.63 20.22 -5.73
CA PHE A 180 -6.81 20.54 -4.93
C PHE A 180 -7.91 21.18 -5.78
N GLU A 181 -7.60 22.19 -6.59
CA GLU A 181 -8.60 22.85 -7.42
C GLU A 181 -9.17 21.93 -8.51
N ASN A 182 -8.35 21.07 -9.10
CA ASN A 182 -8.82 20.08 -10.08
C ASN A 182 -9.75 19.04 -9.46
N ILE A 183 -9.36 18.46 -8.31
CA ILE A 183 -10.17 17.49 -7.56
C ILE A 183 -11.48 18.16 -7.11
N LYS A 184 -11.41 19.38 -6.59
CA LYS A 184 -12.58 20.15 -6.16
C LYS A 184 -13.51 20.42 -7.33
N ARG A 185 -12.98 20.83 -8.49
CA ARG A 185 -13.78 21.12 -9.69
C ARG A 185 -14.54 19.88 -10.15
N PHE A 186 -13.90 18.71 -10.19
CA PHE A 186 -14.54 17.47 -10.59
C PHE A 186 -15.63 17.05 -9.60
N HIS A 187 -15.33 16.95 -8.31
CA HIS A 187 -16.30 16.52 -7.30
C HIS A 187 -17.45 17.52 -7.11
N SER A 188 -17.20 18.82 -7.30
CA SER A 188 -18.28 19.82 -7.25
C SER A 188 -19.25 19.67 -8.42
N ALA A 189 -18.77 19.20 -9.58
CA ALA A 189 -19.61 19.00 -10.77
C ALA A 189 -20.57 17.80 -10.63
N GLN A 190 -20.37 16.94 -9.64
CA GLN A 190 -21.22 15.77 -9.38
C GLN A 190 -22.46 16.08 -8.53
N ALA A 191 -22.52 17.27 -7.92
CA ALA A 191 -23.62 17.62 -7.03
C ALA A 191 -24.97 17.65 -7.78
N GLU A 192 -25.99 16.98 -7.23
CA GLU A 192 -27.35 17.09 -7.75
C GLU A 192 -27.87 18.53 -7.59
N GLU A 193 -28.25 19.19 -8.68
CA GLU A 193 -28.79 20.57 -8.62
C GLU A 193 -30.12 20.65 -7.88
N LYS A 194 -30.94 19.58 -7.94
CA LYS A 194 -32.28 19.52 -7.34
C LYS A 194 -32.57 18.11 -6.82
N PRO A 195 -33.26 17.98 -5.66
CA PRO A 195 -33.77 16.70 -5.20
C PRO A 195 -34.64 16.01 -6.25
N LEU A 196 -34.46 14.70 -6.40
CA LEU A 196 -35.41 13.87 -7.14
C LEU A 196 -36.79 13.99 -6.48
N ARG A 197 -37.82 14.28 -7.27
CA ARG A 197 -39.21 14.34 -6.82
C ARG A 197 -40.11 13.71 -7.87
N VAL A 198 -40.83 12.66 -7.49
CA VAL A 198 -41.70 11.90 -8.40
C VAL A 198 -43.04 11.66 -7.71
N GLU A 199 -44.13 12.04 -8.37
CA GLU A 199 -45.46 11.62 -7.97
C GLU A 199 -45.74 10.24 -8.57
N THR A 200 -45.80 9.21 -7.72
CA THR A 200 -45.95 7.82 -8.17
C THR A 200 -47.41 7.45 -8.43
N MET A 201 -48.33 8.15 -7.76
CA MET A 201 -49.77 8.14 -8.00
C MET A 201 -50.36 9.45 -7.46
N PRO A 202 -51.58 9.86 -7.86
CA PRO A 202 -52.17 11.12 -7.42
C PRO A 202 -52.13 11.31 -5.90
N GLY A 203 -51.40 12.33 -5.44
CA GLY A 203 -51.21 12.68 -4.03
C GLY A 203 -50.04 11.98 -3.32
N VAL A 204 -49.35 11.03 -3.95
CA VAL A 204 -48.19 10.32 -3.36
C VAL A 204 -46.90 10.79 -4.01
N VAL A 205 -46.23 11.73 -3.36
CA VAL A 205 -44.97 12.30 -3.83
C VAL A 205 -43.81 11.68 -3.07
N CYS A 206 -42.94 10.97 -3.80
CA CYS A 206 -41.68 10.45 -3.30
C CYS A 206 -40.56 11.46 -3.62
N SER A 207 -39.61 11.63 -2.70
CA SER A 207 -38.43 12.47 -2.93
C SER A 207 -37.15 11.82 -2.42
N ARG A 208 -36.04 12.06 -3.12
CA ARG A 208 -34.68 11.73 -2.66
C ARG A 208 -33.85 13.02 -2.61
N PHE A 209 -33.13 13.23 -1.53
CA PHE A 209 -32.20 14.35 -1.36
C PHE A 209 -30.96 13.87 -0.60
N SER A 210 -29.78 14.35 -0.97
CA SER A 210 -28.55 13.99 -0.27
C SER A 210 -28.35 14.82 1.01
N ARG A 211 -27.69 14.19 1.99
CA ARG A 211 -27.19 14.83 3.20
C ARG A 211 -25.77 14.33 3.45
N PRO A 212 -24.81 15.22 3.77
CA PRO A 212 -23.47 14.75 4.09
C PRO A 212 -23.48 13.90 5.34
N ILE A 213 -22.60 12.90 5.34
CA ILE A 213 -22.21 12.20 6.55
C ILE A 213 -21.63 13.23 7.52
N GLU A 214 -22.10 13.24 8.77
CA GLU A 214 -21.74 14.30 9.70
C GLU A 214 -20.26 14.24 10.09
N ARG A 215 -19.73 13.04 10.32
CA ARG A 215 -18.36 12.82 10.80
C ARG A 215 -17.66 11.75 9.98
N VAL A 216 -16.55 12.10 9.36
CA VAL A 216 -15.78 11.17 8.53
C VAL A 216 -14.34 11.07 9.00
N GLY A 217 -13.84 9.83 9.05
CA GLY A 217 -12.45 9.51 9.36
C GLY A 217 -11.71 9.13 8.08
N LEU A 218 -10.64 9.83 7.76
CA LEU A 218 -9.89 9.68 6.53
C LEU A 218 -8.52 9.10 6.87
N TYR A 219 -8.30 7.83 6.56
CA TYR A 219 -7.02 7.18 6.76
C TYR A 219 -6.08 7.48 5.59
N ILE A 220 -4.95 8.09 5.88
CA ILE A 220 -3.88 8.38 4.92
C ILE A 220 -2.68 7.48 5.24
N PRO A 221 -2.30 6.55 4.33
CA PRO A 221 -1.13 5.73 4.56
C PRO A 221 0.15 6.58 4.66
N GLY A 222 1.08 6.09 5.47
CA GLY A 222 2.41 6.67 5.59
C GLY A 222 3.45 5.60 5.94
N GLY A 223 4.59 6.02 6.48
CA GLY A 223 5.73 5.15 6.78
C GLY A 223 6.86 5.36 5.78
N THR A 224 7.05 4.42 4.86
CA THR A 224 8.13 4.48 3.85
C THR A 224 7.83 5.41 2.68
N ALA A 225 6.58 5.83 2.50
CA ALA A 225 6.14 6.78 1.50
C ALA A 225 5.18 7.81 2.13
N VAL A 226 5.20 9.03 1.62
CA VAL A 226 4.30 10.11 2.02
C VAL A 226 3.26 10.29 0.92
N LEU A 227 1.97 10.25 1.26
CA LEU A 227 0.87 10.23 0.28
C LEU A 227 -0.09 11.43 0.44
N PRO A 228 0.36 12.66 0.13
CA PRO A 228 -0.53 13.84 0.18
C PRO A 228 -1.63 13.78 -0.88
N SER A 229 -1.44 13.00 -1.94
CA SER A 229 -2.46 12.68 -2.93
C SER A 229 -3.70 12.06 -2.29
N THR A 230 -3.53 11.04 -1.42
CA THR A 230 -4.63 10.39 -0.70
C THR A 230 -5.34 11.38 0.23
N ALA A 231 -4.59 12.27 0.90
CA ALA A 231 -5.19 13.31 1.74
C ALA A 231 -6.11 14.24 0.93
N LEU A 232 -5.69 14.63 -0.28
CA LEU A 232 -6.51 15.45 -1.17
C LEU A 232 -7.76 14.68 -1.66
N MET A 233 -7.55 13.44 -2.14
CA MET A 233 -8.61 12.61 -2.71
C MET A 233 -9.70 12.22 -1.70
N LEU A 234 -9.38 12.18 -0.40
CA LEU A 234 -10.36 11.95 0.65
C LEU A 234 -10.92 13.26 1.22
N GLY A 235 -10.05 14.23 1.48
CA GLY A 235 -10.41 15.45 2.19
C GLY A 235 -11.22 16.44 1.34
N VAL A 236 -10.89 16.57 0.05
CA VAL A 236 -11.59 17.50 -0.85
C VAL A 236 -13.06 17.10 -1.06
N PRO A 237 -13.39 15.82 -1.35
CA PRO A 237 -14.79 15.41 -1.47
C PRO A 237 -15.56 15.54 -0.16
N ALA A 238 -14.94 15.22 0.98
CA ALA A 238 -15.56 15.42 2.30
C ALA A 238 -15.94 16.89 2.54
N MET A 239 -15.05 17.81 2.16
CA MET A 239 -15.29 19.26 2.22
C MET A 239 -16.40 19.69 1.25
N VAL A 240 -16.37 19.21 -0.01
CA VAL A 240 -17.38 19.52 -1.04
C VAL A 240 -18.77 19.02 -0.62
N ALA A 241 -18.86 17.81 -0.06
CA ALA A 241 -20.10 17.26 0.47
C ALA A 241 -20.65 18.07 1.66
N GLY A 242 -19.78 18.75 2.41
CA GLY A 242 -20.14 19.53 3.59
C GLY A 242 -20.17 18.69 4.87
N CYS A 243 -19.29 17.68 4.98
CA CYS A 243 -19.11 16.93 6.22
C CYS A 243 -18.71 17.88 7.36
N LYS A 244 -19.39 17.81 8.51
CA LYS A 244 -19.17 18.78 9.60
C LYS A 244 -17.87 18.53 10.36
N LYS A 245 -17.47 17.27 10.47
CA LYS A 245 -16.25 16.85 11.16
C LYS A 245 -15.44 15.95 10.26
N VAL A 246 -14.22 16.38 9.95
CA VAL A 246 -13.26 15.63 9.14
C VAL A 246 -12.06 15.32 10.02
N VAL A 247 -11.82 14.04 10.28
CA VAL A 247 -10.69 13.56 11.10
C VAL A 247 -9.73 12.84 10.19
N PHE A 248 -8.49 13.31 10.09
CA PHE A 248 -7.44 12.59 9.38
C PHE A 248 -6.80 11.57 10.32
N ALA A 249 -6.27 10.49 9.79
CA ALA A 249 -5.36 9.59 10.50
C ALA A 249 -4.14 9.31 9.63
N SER A 250 -2.95 9.53 10.17
CA SER A 250 -1.70 9.25 9.47
C SER A 250 -0.63 8.82 10.47
N PRO A 251 0.16 7.77 10.18
CA PRO A 251 1.27 7.40 11.04
C PRO A 251 2.28 8.54 11.12
N PRO A 252 2.74 8.93 12.33
CA PRO A 252 3.80 9.90 12.48
C PRO A 252 5.15 9.29 12.11
N ARG A 253 6.14 10.14 11.88
CA ARG A 253 7.55 9.74 11.83
C ARG A 253 8.04 9.39 13.23
N SER A 254 9.21 8.78 13.34
CA SER A 254 9.82 8.40 14.63
C SER A 254 10.11 9.59 15.55
N ASP A 255 10.15 10.82 15.02
CA ASP A 255 10.27 12.04 15.82
C ASP A 255 8.92 12.57 16.36
N GLY A 256 7.81 11.89 16.04
CA GLY A 256 6.44 12.26 16.42
C GLY A 256 5.73 13.18 15.44
N ARG A 257 6.39 13.68 14.39
CA ARG A 257 5.77 14.61 13.44
C ARG A 257 5.08 13.89 12.29
N VAL A 258 3.94 14.41 11.87
CA VAL A 258 3.34 14.11 10.56
C VAL A 258 3.97 15.02 9.50
N THR A 259 3.92 14.62 8.23
CA THR A 259 4.59 15.37 7.17
C THR A 259 3.87 16.69 6.88
N PRO A 260 4.61 17.75 6.52
CA PRO A 260 4.00 19.07 6.32
C PRO A 260 2.94 19.10 5.22
N GLU A 261 3.07 18.26 4.20
CA GLU A 261 2.08 18.15 3.11
C GLU A 261 0.72 17.67 3.63
N ILE A 262 0.71 16.69 4.54
CA ILE A 262 -0.54 16.18 5.14
C ILE A 262 -1.19 17.24 6.03
N VAL A 263 -0.38 17.95 6.83
CA VAL A 263 -0.89 19.04 7.69
C VAL A 263 -1.44 20.18 6.84
N TYR A 264 -0.77 20.55 5.75
CA TYR A 264 -1.21 21.58 4.83
C TYR A 264 -2.53 21.20 4.14
N VAL A 265 -2.67 19.96 3.67
CA VAL A 265 -3.94 19.48 3.09
C VAL A 265 -5.05 19.45 4.14
N ALA A 266 -4.78 18.94 5.35
CA ALA A 266 -5.73 18.92 6.46
C ALA A 266 -6.23 20.33 6.80
N HIS A 267 -5.33 21.32 6.81
CA HIS A 267 -5.69 22.72 6.97
C HIS A 267 -6.60 23.21 5.85
N LYS A 268 -6.24 22.94 4.59
CA LYS A 268 -6.95 23.42 3.41
C LYS A 268 -8.38 22.87 3.30
N VAL A 269 -8.61 21.62 3.71
CA VAL A 269 -9.93 20.98 3.70
C VAL A 269 -10.75 21.26 4.98
N GLY A 270 -10.17 21.95 5.97
CA GLY A 270 -10.84 22.27 7.23
C GLY A 270 -10.99 21.08 8.18
N ALA A 271 -10.01 20.17 8.22
CA ALA A 271 -10.02 19.04 9.15
C ALA A 271 -10.04 19.50 10.61
N GLU A 272 -10.84 18.81 11.45
CA GLU A 272 -10.94 19.05 12.90
C GLU A 272 -9.63 18.65 13.60
N SER A 273 -9.05 17.53 13.18
CA SER A 273 -7.86 16.95 13.78
C SER A 273 -7.16 15.93 12.90
N ILE A 274 -5.93 15.60 13.29
CA ILE A 274 -5.10 14.53 12.72
C ILE A 274 -4.75 13.55 13.85
N VAL A 275 -5.21 12.31 13.74
CA VAL A 275 -4.78 11.19 14.59
C VAL A 275 -3.37 10.79 14.17
N LEU A 276 -2.43 10.92 15.10
CA LEU A 276 -1.01 10.61 14.95
C LEU A 276 -0.78 9.11 15.19
N ALA A 277 -1.43 8.27 14.38
CA ALA A 277 -1.31 6.82 14.42
C ALA A 277 -1.58 6.21 13.04
N GLY A 278 -0.96 5.07 12.74
CA GLY A 278 -1.30 4.23 11.58
C GLY A 278 -2.08 2.97 11.96
N GLY A 279 -2.23 2.06 11.00
CA GLY A 279 -2.65 0.69 11.25
C GLY A 279 -4.05 0.52 11.86
N ALA A 280 -4.25 -0.63 12.50
CA ALA A 280 -5.52 -1.00 13.12
C ALA A 280 -5.87 -0.09 14.32
N GLN A 281 -4.87 0.42 15.04
CA GLN A 281 -5.07 1.30 16.18
C GLN A 281 -5.70 2.65 15.78
N ALA A 282 -5.31 3.21 14.62
CA ALA A 282 -5.91 4.44 14.10
C ALA A 282 -7.37 4.22 13.65
N VAL A 283 -7.63 3.11 12.96
CA VAL A 283 -9.00 2.72 12.55
C VAL A 283 -9.89 2.54 13.78
N ALA A 284 -9.42 1.82 14.80
CA ALA A 284 -10.16 1.64 16.05
C ALA A 284 -10.44 2.97 16.77
N ALA A 285 -9.45 3.86 16.84
CA ALA A 285 -9.60 5.16 17.47
C ALA A 285 -10.69 6.01 16.80
N MET A 286 -10.75 6.02 15.47
CA MET A 286 -11.82 6.71 14.73
C MET A 286 -13.18 6.01 14.87
N ALA A 287 -13.21 4.68 14.83
CA ALA A 287 -14.45 3.89 14.87
C ALA A 287 -15.18 3.97 16.22
N TYR A 288 -14.42 3.90 17.32
CA TYR A 288 -14.98 3.89 18.68
C TYR A 288 -14.92 5.26 19.35
N GLY A 289 -14.05 6.16 18.88
CA GLY A 289 -13.66 7.37 19.58
C GLY A 289 -12.74 7.06 20.78
N THR A 290 -12.03 8.08 21.24
CA THR A 290 -11.25 8.05 22.48
C THR A 290 -11.49 9.36 23.26
N GLU A 291 -10.72 9.59 24.32
CA GLU A 291 -10.76 10.85 25.08
C GLU A 291 -10.45 12.06 24.19
N SER A 292 -9.55 11.91 23.21
CA SER A 292 -9.16 12.99 22.30
C SER A 292 -9.56 12.81 20.84
N VAL A 293 -9.80 11.58 20.39
CA VAL A 293 -10.20 11.25 19.01
C VAL A 293 -11.72 11.26 18.88
N THR A 294 -12.23 12.08 17.96
CA THR A 294 -13.66 12.11 17.62
C THR A 294 -14.08 10.78 17.00
N LYS A 295 -15.11 10.14 17.56
CA LYS A 295 -15.81 9.02 16.91
C LYS A 295 -16.45 9.48 15.59
N VAL A 296 -16.21 8.76 14.50
CA VAL A 296 -16.74 9.06 13.17
C VAL A 296 -17.86 8.10 12.76
N ASP A 297 -18.65 8.48 11.76
CA ASP A 297 -19.76 7.70 11.21
C ASP A 297 -19.33 6.87 9.99
N LYS A 298 -18.28 7.28 9.28
CA LYS A 298 -17.69 6.52 8.18
C LYS A 298 -16.17 6.66 8.13
N ILE A 299 -15.46 5.56 7.89
CA ILE A 299 -14.00 5.53 7.71
C ILE A 299 -13.67 5.25 6.25
N LEU A 300 -12.89 6.15 5.65
CA LEU A 300 -12.46 6.07 4.26
C LEU A 300 -10.94 6.01 4.17
N GLY A 301 -10.45 5.52 3.03
CA GLY A 301 -9.05 5.58 2.67
C GLY A 301 -8.39 4.21 2.55
N PRO A 302 -7.39 4.09 1.67
CA PRO A 302 -6.67 2.86 1.43
C PRO A 302 -5.76 2.52 2.60
N GLY A 303 -5.26 1.30 2.66
CA GLY A 303 -4.25 0.90 3.62
C GLY A 303 -3.75 -0.50 3.36
N ASN A 304 -2.75 -0.92 4.13
CA ASN A 304 -2.28 -2.30 4.05
C ASN A 304 -3.35 -3.28 4.57
N GLN A 305 -3.09 -4.57 4.41
CA GLN A 305 -3.99 -5.65 4.84
C GLN A 305 -4.49 -5.54 6.30
N PHE A 306 -3.72 -4.95 7.22
CA PHE A 306 -4.13 -4.77 8.61
C PHE A 306 -5.15 -3.63 8.76
N VAL A 307 -4.97 -2.54 8.01
CA VAL A 307 -5.95 -1.43 7.95
C VAL A 307 -7.24 -1.90 7.29
N THR A 308 -7.14 -2.60 6.16
CA THR A 308 -8.32 -3.18 5.48
C THR A 308 -9.08 -4.13 6.40
N ALA A 309 -8.38 -5.07 7.04
CA ALA A 309 -9.01 -5.99 7.99
C ALA A 309 -9.64 -5.26 9.18
N ALA A 310 -9.02 -4.19 9.68
CA ALA A 310 -9.57 -3.40 10.78
C ALA A 310 -10.85 -2.67 10.35
N LYS A 311 -10.85 -2.04 9.16
CA LYS A 311 -12.04 -1.40 8.56
C LYS A 311 -13.20 -2.41 8.40
N MET A 312 -12.92 -3.58 7.87
CA MET A 312 -13.91 -4.66 7.74
C MET A 312 -14.41 -5.15 9.10
N HIS A 313 -13.54 -5.23 10.11
CA HIS A 313 -13.94 -5.64 11.46
C HIS A 313 -14.88 -4.63 12.10
N VAL A 314 -14.49 -3.34 12.12
CA VAL A 314 -15.29 -2.29 12.79
C VAL A 314 -16.61 -2.02 12.07
N SER A 315 -16.68 -2.18 10.74
CA SER A 315 -17.94 -2.05 9.99
C SER A 315 -18.95 -3.16 10.28
N ASN A 316 -18.49 -4.34 10.70
CA ASN A 316 -19.36 -5.43 11.15
C ASN A 316 -19.71 -5.35 12.65
N ASP A 317 -19.04 -4.53 13.44
CA ASP A 317 -19.38 -4.32 14.85
C ASP A 317 -20.52 -3.29 14.98
N THR A 318 -21.71 -3.79 15.27
CA THR A 318 -22.91 -2.97 15.49
C THR A 318 -22.77 -1.96 16.63
N ASN A 319 -21.84 -2.18 17.58
CA ASN A 319 -21.57 -1.20 18.64
C ASN A 319 -20.69 -0.04 18.16
N ALA A 320 -19.81 -0.29 17.18
CA ALA A 320 -19.09 0.78 16.51
C ALA A 320 -20.07 1.62 15.70
N GLY A 321 -20.95 0.96 14.94
CA GLY A 321 -21.97 1.63 14.11
C GLY A 321 -21.32 2.57 13.08
N VAL A 322 -20.19 2.14 12.50
CA VAL A 322 -19.37 2.91 11.58
C VAL A 322 -19.41 2.27 10.19
N GLY A 323 -19.67 3.06 9.16
CA GLY A 323 -19.53 2.62 7.78
C GLY A 323 -18.06 2.59 7.34
N ILE A 324 -17.78 1.90 6.25
CA ILE A 324 -16.53 2.07 5.49
C ILE A 324 -16.85 2.36 4.03
N ASP A 325 -15.91 2.96 3.32
CA ASP A 325 -15.95 3.12 1.86
C ASP A 325 -15.96 1.76 1.16
N MET A 326 -14.85 1.02 1.20
CA MET A 326 -14.64 -0.24 0.52
C MET A 326 -13.45 -1.01 1.11
N PRO A 327 -13.41 -2.35 1.00
CA PRO A 327 -12.20 -3.11 1.24
C PRO A 327 -11.13 -2.75 0.20
N ALA A 328 -9.98 -2.23 0.64
CA ALA A 328 -8.84 -1.99 -0.24
C ALA A 328 -8.08 -3.31 -0.45
N GLY A 329 -7.98 -3.74 -1.71
CA GLY A 329 -7.16 -4.87 -2.13
C GLY A 329 -5.75 -4.46 -2.54
N PRO A 330 -4.93 -5.40 -3.03
CA PRO A 330 -3.67 -5.04 -3.66
C PRO A 330 -3.91 -4.09 -4.84
N SER A 331 -2.92 -3.25 -5.06
CA SER A 331 -2.86 -2.29 -6.15
C SER A 331 -2.88 -3.00 -7.52
N GLU A 332 -3.79 -2.62 -8.42
CA GLU A 332 -3.94 -3.20 -9.77
C GLU A 332 -3.90 -2.16 -10.90
N VAL A 333 -3.39 -2.54 -12.07
CA VAL A 333 -3.56 -1.82 -13.34
C VAL A 333 -3.63 -2.81 -14.50
N LEU A 334 -4.52 -2.55 -15.44
CA LEU A 334 -4.62 -3.29 -16.70
C LEU A 334 -4.46 -2.31 -17.87
N VAL A 335 -3.46 -2.55 -18.70
CA VAL A 335 -3.18 -1.78 -19.91
C VAL A 335 -3.67 -2.58 -21.12
N VAL A 336 -4.50 -1.97 -21.96
CA VAL A 336 -4.86 -2.49 -23.28
C VAL A 336 -4.02 -1.75 -24.30
N ALA A 337 -3.22 -2.48 -25.08
CA ALA A 337 -2.31 -1.88 -26.05
C ALA A 337 -2.46 -2.55 -27.43
N ASP A 338 -2.43 -1.75 -28.48
CA ASP A 338 -2.38 -2.20 -29.86
C ASP A 338 -1.04 -1.83 -30.52
N LYS A 339 -0.93 -2.07 -31.82
CA LYS A 339 0.30 -1.80 -32.59
C LYS A 339 0.74 -0.34 -32.62
N ASP A 340 -0.17 0.60 -32.37
CA ASP A 340 0.11 2.03 -32.41
C ASP A 340 0.61 2.53 -31.04
N ALA A 341 0.48 1.72 -29.98
CA ALA A 341 0.98 2.03 -28.64
C ALA A 341 2.51 2.20 -28.60
N ASN A 342 2.97 3.19 -27.83
CA ASN A 342 4.40 3.35 -27.56
C ASN A 342 4.85 2.36 -26.48
N PRO A 343 5.81 1.45 -26.76
CA PRO A 343 6.30 0.50 -25.76
C PRO A 343 6.82 1.15 -24.48
N ALA A 344 7.40 2.35 -24.61
CA ALA A 344 7.91 3.12 -23.48
C ALA A 344 6.81 3.51 -22.49
N PHE A 345 5.65 3.91 -23.03
CA PHE A 345 4.51 4.36 -22.25
C PHE A 345 3.81 3.17 -21.59
N VAL A 346 3.57 2.09 -22.35
CA VAL A 346 2.98 0.85 -21.81
C VAL A 346 3.79 0.35 -20.62
N ALA A 347 5.12 0.24 -20.77
CA ALA A 347 5.99 -0.19 -19.69
C ALA A 347 5.94 0.74 -18.48
N SER A 348 5.97 2.06 -18.70
CA SER A 348 5.91 3.04 -17.61
C SER A 348 4.59 2.96 -16.82
N ASP A 349 3.46 2.75 -17.50
CA ASP A 349 2.16 2.62 -16.86
C ASP A 349 2.06 1.31 -16.06
N LEU A 350 2.56 0.19 -16.59
CA LEU A 350 2.65 -1.06 -15.84
C LEU A 350 3.53 -0.88 -14.60
N LEU A 351 4.72 -0.31 -14.75
CA LEU A 351 5.67 -0.14 -13.65
C LEU A 351 5.18 0.84 -12.58
N SER A 352 4.41 1.85 -12.97
CA SER A 352 3.83 2.83 -12.04
C SER A 352 3.01 2.19 -10.92
N GLN A 353 2.36 1.05 -11.20
CA GLN A 353 1.61 0.30 -10.21
C GLN A 353 2.41 -0.89 -9.65
N ALA A 354 3.31 -1.48 -10.43
CA ALA A 354 4.14 -2.57 -9.96
C ALA A 354 5.04 -2.17 -8.77
N GLU A 355 5.43 -0.89 -8.67
CA GLU A 355 6.26 -0.37 -7.58
C GLU A 355 5.53 -0.10 -6.25
N HIS A 356 4.19 -0.19 -6.25
CA HIS A 356 3.36 0.15 -5.10
C HIS A 356 3.52 -0.87 -3.95
N GLY A 357 3.74 -2.14 -4.29
CA GLY A 357 3.85 -3.23 -3.32
C GLY A 357 4.12 -4.56 -4.01
N VAL A 358 4.75 -5.49 -3.28
CA VAL A 358 5.10 -6.83 -3.80
C VAL A 358 3.88 -7.66 -4.15
N ASP A 359 2.70 -7.29 -3.64
CA ASP A 359 1.41 -7.91 -3.89
C ASP A 359 0.62 -7.22 -5.02
N SER A 360 1.14 -6.16 -5.63
CA SER A 360 0.50 -5.48 -6.77
C SER A 360 0.48 -6.39 -7.99
N GLN A 361 -0.56 -6.31 -8.82
CA GLN A 361 -0.67 -7.10 -10.06
C GLN A 361 -0.89 -6.17 -11.25
N VAL A 362 -0.08 -6.35 -12.29
CA VAL A 362 -0.19 -5.57 -13.52
C VAL A 362 -0.43 -6.49 -14.71
N ILE A 363 -1.30 -6.06 -15.63
CA ILE A 363 -1.75 -6.89 -16.75
C ILE A 363 -1.63 -6.08 -18.03
N LEU A 364 -1.06 -6.70 -19.07
CA LEU A 364 -1.07 -6.17 -20.42
C LEU A 364 -1.96 -7.03 -21.31
N LEU A 365 -3.00 -6.45 -21.91
CA LEU A 365 -3.76 -7.07 -23.00
C LEU A 365 -3.22 -6.52 -24.34
N ALA A 366 -2.42 -7.34 -25.01
CA ALA A 366 -1.73 -7.00 -26.25
C ALA A 366 -2.55 -7.43 -27.48
N ILE A 367 -3.16 -6.46 -28.16
CA ILE A 367 -4.04 -6.70 -29.32
C ILE A 367 -3.18 -6.84 -30.58
N ASP A 368 -3.15 -8.05 -31.13
CA ASP A 368 -2.49 -8.38 -32.40
C ASP A 368 -1.04 -7.89 -32.52
N LEU A 369 -0.32 -7.84 -31.39
CA LEU A 369 1.10 -7.50 -31.37
C LEU A 369 1.96 -8.68 -31.83
N ASN A 370 2.93 -8.39 -32.69
CA ASN A 370 3.92 -9.38 -33.09
C ASN A 370 5.05 -9.52 -32.05
N GLU A 371 5.93 -10.51 -32.25
CA GLU A 371 7.03 -10.82 -31.33
C GLU A 371 7.98 -9.64 -31.11
N GLN A 372 8.27 -8.84 -32.15
CA GLN A 372 9.17 -7.69 -32.06
C GLN A 372 8.56 -6.58 -31.20
N GLN A 373 7.26 -6.31 -31.36
CA GLN A 373 6.55 -5.31 -30.55
C GLN A 373 6.44 -5.74 -29.09
N LEU A 374 6.15 -7.01 -28.84
CA LEU A 374 6.13 -7.57 -27.49
C LEU A 374 7.52 -7.54 -26.85
N GLN A 375 8.57 -7.82 -27.62
CA GLN A 375 9.93 -7.76 -27.13
C GLN A 375 10.34 -6.33 -26.76
N ALA A 376 9.93 -5.33 -27.55
CA ALA A 376 10.17 -3.93 -27.25
C ALA A 376 9.53 -3.49 -25.92
N ILE A 377 8.32 -3.97 -25.62
CA ILE A 377 7.66 -3.70 -24.33
C ILE A 377 8.41 -4.38 -23.18
N ASP A 378 8.78 -5.66 -23.33
CA ASP A 378 9.54 -6.38 -22.31
C ASP A 378 10.91 -5.76 -22.03
N ASP A 379 11.60 -5.29 -23.07
CA ASP A 379 12.89 -4.62 -22.96
C ASP A 379 12.73 -3.32 -22.15
N GLU A 380 11.67 -2.56 -22.41
CA GLU A 380 11.43 -1.34 -21.65
C GLU A 380 11.02 -1.64 -20.20
N VAL A 381 10.12 -2.60 -19.96
CA VAL A 381 9.76 -3.03 -18.60
C VAL A 381 11.03 -3.37 -17.82
N HIS A 382 11.96 -4.10 -18.44
CA HIS A 382 13.23 -4.41 -17.81
C HIS A 382 14.10 -3.18 -17.55
N ASN A 383 14.34 -2.36 -18.58
CA ASN A 383 15.25 -1.22 -18.51
C ASN A 383 14.75 -0.16 -17.51
N GLN A 384 13.47 0.20 -17.58
CA GLN A 384 12.87 1.15 -16.65
C GLN A 384 12.83 0.58 -15.23
N ALA A 385 12.48 -0.70 -15.03
CA ALA A 385 12.47 -1.30 -13.70
C ALA A 385 13.83 -1.25 -13.01
N LEU A 386 14.93 -1.48 -13.74
CA LEU A 386 16.29 -1.39 -13.20
C LEU A 386 16.68 0.03 -12.78
N ALA A 387 16.06 1.06 -13.38
CA ALA A 387 16.28 2.45 -13.02
C ALA A 387 15.47 2.88 -11.78
N LEU A 388 14.49 2.09 -11.34
CA LEU A 388 13.64 2.42 -10.19
C LEU A 388 14.36 2.12 -8.86
N PRO A 389 14.34 3.05 -7.89
CA PRO A 389 14.85 2.80 -6.53
C PRO A 389 14.18 1.62 -5.82
N ARG A 390 12.98 1.23 -6.27
CA ARG A 390 12.14 0.17 -5.71
C ARG A 390 12.13 -1.11 -6.56
N VAL A 391 13.18 -1.36 -7.36
CA VAL A 391 13.28 -2.53 -8.25
C VAL A 391 12.99 -3.86 -7.58
N ASP A 392 13.36 -4.05 -6.30
CA ASP A 392 13.10 -5.31 -5.59
C ASP A 392 11.60 -5.53 -5.30
N ILE A 393 10.84 -4.45 -5.12
CA ILE A 393 9.37 -4.53 -5.01
C ILE A 393 8.78 -4.94 -6.36
N VAL A 394 9.27 -4.32 -7.45
CA VAL A 394 8.86 -4.63 -8.82
C VAL A 394 9.16 -6.10 -9.18
N ARG A 395 10.33 -6.62 -8.81
CA ARG A 395 10.67 -8.05 -8.97
C ARG A 395 9.70 -8.97 -8.23
N GLY A 396 9.11 -8.51 -7.14
CA GLY A 396 8.06 -9.22 -6.41
C GLY A 396 6.74 -9.23 -7.16
N SER A 397 6.25 -8.05 -7.58
CA SER A 397 4.95 -7.88 -8.23
C SER A 397 4.89 -8.46 -9.66
N ILE A 398 5.98 -8.36 -10.42
CA ILE A 398 6.05 -8.86 -11.80
C ILE A 398 5.87 -10.39 -11.89
N LYS A 399 6.19 -11.15 -10.83
CA LYS A 399 6.10 -12.62 -10.83
C LYS A 399 4.68 -13.17 -10.99
N HIS A 400 3.66 -12.40 -10.63
CA HIS A 400 2.24 -12.73 -10.83
C HIS A 400 1.54 -11.74 -11.77
N SER A 401 2.32 -10.98 -12.52
CA SER A 401 1.85 -10.08 -13.58
C SER A 401 1.95 -10.78 -14.93
N VAL A 402 1.02 -10.47 -15.85
CA VAL A 402 0.85 -11.24 -17.09
C VAL A 402 0.62 -10.36 -18.31
N THR A 403 1.21 -10.75 -19.44
CA THR A 403 0.86 -10.26 -20.77
C THR A 403 -0.02 -11.29 -21.44
N VAL A 404 -1.24 -10.91 -21.81
CA VAL A 404 -2.17 -11.74 -22.59
C VAL A 404 -2.21 -11.21 -24.01
N LEU A 405 -1.76 -12.03 -24.96
CA LEU A 405 -1.91 -11.75 -26.38
C LEU A 405 -3.34 -12.13 -26.79
N VAL A 406 -4.03 -11.20 -27.44
CA VAL A 406 -5.39 -11.39 -27.96
C VAL A 406 -5.46 -10.96 -29.41
N LYS A 407 -6.43 -11.48 -30.16
CA LYS A 407 -6.54 -11.15 -31.60
C LYS A 407 -7.36 -9.90 -31.88
N THR A 408 -8.25 -9.54 -30.98
CA THR A 408 -9.22 -8.46 -31.23
C THR A 408 -9.42 -7.58 -30.00
N LEU A 409 -9.85 -6.35 -30.25
CA LEU A 409 -10.29 -5.43 -29.21
C LEU A 409 -11.47 -6.00 -28.40
N ASP A 410 -12.41 -6.68 -29.04
CA ASP A 410 -13.58 -7.25 -28.35
C ASP A 410 -13.16 -8.31 -27.32
N GLU A 411 -12.18 -9.13 -27.67
CA GLU A 411 -11.60 -10.11 -26.76
C GLU A 411 -10.85 -9.44 -25.59
N ALA A 412 -10.03 -8.41 -25.87
CA ALA A 412 -9.38 -7.61 -24.83
C ALA A 412 -10.41 -7.02 -23.85
N MET A 413 -11.46 -6.38 -24.36
CA MET A 413 -12.48 -5.75 -23.52
C MET A 413 -13.30 -6.78 -22.75
N ARG A 414 -13.58 -7.96 -23.32
CA ARG A 414 -14.22 -9.06 -22.59
C ARG A 414 -13.38 -9.49 -21.39
N ILE A 415 -12.09 -9.75 -21.60
CA ILE A 415 -11.16 -10.18 -20.54
C ILE A 415 -11.01 -9.09 -19.48
N SER A 416 -10.85 -7.83 -19.91
CA SER A 416 -10.76 -6.67 -19.00
C SER A 416 -12.01 -6.56 -18.12
N ASN A 417 -13.20 -6.63 -18.71
CA ASN A 417 -14.46 -6.57 -17.99
C ASN A 417 -14.65 -7.75 -17.02
N GLU A 418 -14.19 -8.95 -17.39
CA GLU A 418 -14.27 -10.12 -16.51
C GLU A 418 -13.32 -10.01 -15.32
N TYR A 419 -12.13 -9.48 -15.56
CA TYR A 419 -11.11 -9.21 -14.54
C TYR A 419 -11.53 -8.08 -13.58
N ALA A 420 -12.21 -7.05 -14.12
CA ALA A 420 -12.67 -5.84 -13.44
C ALA A 420 -11.52 -5.10 -12.73
N PRO A 421 -10.61 -4.46 -13.49
CA PRO A 421 -9.42 -3.83 -12.93
C PRO A 421 -9.76 -2.59 -12.10
N GLU A 422 -8.93 -2.33 -11.07
CA GLU A 422 -8.93 -1.06 -10.33
C GLU A 422 -8.69 0.14 -11.27
N HIS A 423 -7.72 -0.01 -12.19
CA HIS A 423 -7.36 1.00 -13.19
C HIS A 423 -7.24 0.36 -14.57
N LEU A 424 -7.94 0.92 -15.56
CA LEU A 424 -7.90 0.50 -16.96
C LEU A 424 -7.28 1.59 -17.83
N ILE A 425 -6.19 1.28 -18.52
CA ILE A 425 -5.52 2.22 -19.43
C ILE A 425 -5.67 1.74 -20.86
N LEU A 426 -6.21 2.60 -21.72
CA LEU A 426 -6.43 2.33 -23.15
C LEU A 426 -5.35 3.03 -23.98
N GLN A 427 -4.24 2.34 -24.24
CA GLN A 427 -3.19 2.77 -25.16
C GLN A 427 -3.43 2.17 -26.56
N ILE A 428 -4.52 2.59 -27.19
CA ILE A 428 -4.94 2.09 -28.49
C ILE A 428 -5.34 3.26 -29.39
N LYS A 429 -5.33 3.02 -30.70
CA LYS A 429 -5.86 3.98 -31.65
C LYS A 429 -7.36 4.20 -31.43
N ASP A 430 -7.81 5.46 -31.51
CA ASP A 430 -9.20 5.87 -31.30
C ASP A 430 -9.80 5.42 -29.95
N ALA A 431 -9.01 5.41 -28.88
CA ALA A 431 -9.40 4.93 -27.54
C ALA A 431 -10.74 5.48 -27.01
N GLU A 432 -11.09 6.73 -27.33
CA GLU A 432 -12.38 7.35 -26.95
C GLU A 432 -13.61 6.56 -27.43
N LYS A 433 -13.51 5.89 -28.59
CA LYS A 433 -14.62 5.08 -29.15
C LYS A 433 -14.83 3.75 -28.42
N VAL A 434 -13.92 3.39 -27.52
CA VAL A 434 -13.92 2.10 -26.82
C VAL A 434 -14.56 2.20 -25.44
N VAL A 435 -14.80 3.42 -24.95
CA VAL A 435 -15.35 3.69 -23.61
C VAL A 435 -16.68 2.97 -23.39
N ASP A 436 -17.57 2.93 -24.40
CA ASP A 436 -18.87 2.24 -24.31
C ASP A 436 -18.76 0.72 -24.12
N LYS A 437 -17.57 0.14 -24.32
CA LYS A 437 -17.29 -1.29 -24.09
C LYS A 437 -16.76 -1.57 -22.69
N VAL A 438 -16.45 -0.54 -21.90
CA VAL A 438 -16.01 -0.69 -20.52
C VAL A 438 -17.23 -0.92 -19.64
N MET A 439 -17.36 -2.15 -19.12
CA MET A 439 -18.45 -2.54 -18.22
C MET A 439 -17.99 -2.49 -16.75
N ASN A 440 -16.76 -2.91 -16.48
CA ASN A 440 -16.20 -2.99 -15.13
C ASN A 440 -14.77 -2.44 -15.12
N ALA A 441 -14.57 -1.23 -14.62
CA ALA A 441 -13.26 -0.68 -14.25
C ALA A 441 -13.45 0.36 -13.13
N GLY A 442 -12.50 0.46 -12.20
CA GLY A 442 -12.56 1.47 -11.15
C GLY A 442 -12.37 2.89 -11.71
N SER A 443 -11.29 3.09 -12.47
CA SER A 443 -11.03 4.33 -13.23
C SER A 443 -10.43 4.01 -14.60
N VAL A 444 -10.77 4.82 -15.61
CA VAL A 444 -10.40 4.60 -17.01
C VAL A 444 -9.56 5.76 -17.53
N PHE A 445 -8.45 5.43 -18.18
CA PHE A 445 -7.51 6.37 -18.78
C PHE A 445 -7.50 6.15 -20.29
N ILE A 446 -7.69 7.23 -21.05
CA ILE A 446 -8.02 7.17 -22.48
C ILE A 446 -6.91 7.86 -23.29
N GLY A 447 -6.11 7.05 -23.99
CA GLY A 447 -5.08 7.52 -24.91
C GLY A 447 -3.69 7.67 -24.29
N GLU A 448 -2.74 8.07 -25.14
CA GLU A 448 -1.30 8.07 -24.83
C GLU A 448 -0.87 9.09 -23.77
N TRP A 449 -1.61 10.19 -23.63
CA TRP A 449 -1.23 11.34 -22.79
C TRP A 449 -1.94 11.36 -21.44
N THR A 450 -2.60 10.26 -21.07
CA THR A 450 -3.31 10.11 -19.80
C THR A 450 -2.64 9.04 -18.92
N PRO A 451 -1.38 9.22 -18.50
CA PRO A 451 -0.73 8.25 -17.65
C PRO A 451 -1.34 8.26 -16.25
N ARG A 452 -1.29 7.12 -15.58
CA ARG A 452 -1.82 7.00 -14.21
C ARG A 452 -1.09 7.89 -13.19
N VAL A 453 0.19 8.22 -13.41
CA VAL A 453 1.03 8.94 -12.43
C VAL A 453 0.59 10.41 -12.22
N SER A 454 -0.40 10.89 -12.98
CA SER A 454 -0.79 12.30 -13.01
C SER A 454 -1.77 12.71 -11.89
N VAL A 455 -1.34 12.69 -10.62
CA VAL A 455 -2.13 13.23 -9.46
C VAL A 455 -2.58 14.69 -9.66
N ILE A 456 -1.90 15.44 -10.52
CA ILE A 456 -2.27 16.81 -10.90
C ILE A 456 -3.51 16.84 -11.80
N ILE A 457 -3.71 15.82 -12.63
CA ILE A 457 -4.75 15.77 -13.66
C ILE A 457 -5.93 14.89 -13.22
N LEU A 458 -5.64 13.83 -12.46
CA LEU A 458 -6.62 12.82 -12.11
C LEU A 458 -7.48 13.28 -10.95
N PRO A 459 -8.81 13.29 -11.11
CA PRO A 459 -9.70 13.71 -10.05
C PRO A 459 -10.01 12.61 -9.04
N GLU A 460 -9.73 11.33 -9.34
CA GLU A 460 -9.93 10.19 -8.43
C GLU A 460 -8.75 9.20 -8.51
N SER A 461 -8.24 8.75 -7.35
CA SER A 461 -7.16 7.76 -7.26
C SER A 461 -7.41 6.65 -6.23
N ILE A 462 -8.62 6.59 -5.67
CA ILE A 462 -9.02 5.56 -4.70
C ILE A 462 -10.24 4.88 -5.31
N THR A 463 -10.02 3.66 -5.76
CA THR A 463 -10.99 2.90 -6.53
C THR A 463 -11.07 1.48 -5.97
N PRO A 464 -12.19 0.79 -6.21
CA PRO A 464 -12.36 -0.58 -5.74
C PRO A 464 -11.39 -1.54 -6.42
N CYS A 465 -10.77 -2.42 -5.63
CA CYS A 465 -9.99 -3.56 -6.10
C CYS A 465 -10.80 -4.87 -5.94
N LEU A 466 -10.20 -6.02 -6.29
CA LEU A 466 -10.76 -7.34 -5.96
C LEU A 466 -12.16 -7.62 -6.53
N ARG A 467 -12.48 -7.12 -7.73
CA ARG A 467 -13.78 -7.32 -8.38
C ARG A 467 -14.98 -6.73 -7.61
N THR A 468 -14.72 -5.81 -6.67
CA THR A 468 -15.76 -5.01 -6.02
C THR A 468 -16.22 -3.83 -6.88
N VAL A 469 -15.66 -3.71 -8.09
CA VAL A 469 -16.06 -2.76 -9.12
C VAL A 469 -17.46 -3.12 -9.61
N SER A 470 -18.45 -2.31 -9.28
CA SER A 470 -19.76 -2.27 -9.94
C SER A 470 -19.83 -1.00 -10.80
N PRO A 471 -20.82 -0.86 -11.70
CA PRO A 471 -21.05 0.39 -12.44
C PRO A 471 -21.28 1.65 -11.57
N SER A 472 -21.29 1.50 -10.24
CA SER A 472 -21.58 2.54 -9.26
C SER A 472 -20.61 2.51 -8.07
N SER A 473 -19.35 2.13 -8.24
CA SER A 473 -18.46 1.79 -7.09
C SER A 473 -17.22 2.67 -6.88
N THR A 474 -17.08 3.79 -7.60
CA THR A 474 -16.05 4.79 -7.23
C THR A 474 -16.36 5.37 -5.84
N LEU A 475 -15.38 6.07 -5.23
CA LEU A 475 -15.53 6.74 -3.93
C LEU A 475 -16.85 7.54 -3.83
N GLU A 476 -17.36 8.02 -4.94
CA GLU A 476 -18.65 8.72 -5.11
C GLU A 476 -19.83 8.00 -4.43
N SER A 477 -19.96 6.69 -4.62
CA SER A 477 -21.04 5.88 -4.02
C SER A 477 -20.95 5.74 -2.50
N THR A 478 -19.85 6.21 -1.92
CA THR A 478 -19.55 6.07 -0.49
C THR A 478 -19.93 7.31 0.31
N TRP A 479 -20.36 8.42 -0.31
CA TRP A 479 -20.73 9.64 0.41
C TRP A 479 -22.23 9.76 0.74
N ASP A 480 -23.08 8.94 0.13
CA ASP A 480 -24.50 8.87 0.45
C ASP A 480 -24.79 7.81 1.53
N LEU A 481 -25.53 8.20 2.57
CA LEU A 481 -26.30 7.25 3.38
C LEU A 481 -27.63 7.05 2.66
N SER A 482 -27.86 5.84 2.15
CA SER A 482 -29.15 5.42 1.58
C SER A 482 -30.30 5.62 2.55
#